data_AF-A0A3E2GV59-F1
#
_entry.id   AF-A0A3E2GV59-F1
#
_cell.length_a   1.000
_cell.length_b   1.000
_cell.length_c   1.000
_cell.angle_alpha   90.00
_cell.angle_beta   90.00
_cell.angle_gamma   90.00
#
_symmetry.space_group_name_H-M   'P 1'
#
loop_
_entity.id
_entity.type
_entity.pdbx_description
1 polymer ?
#
loop_
_entity_poly.entity_id
_entity_poly.type
_entity_poly.pdbx_seq_one_letter_code
_entity_poly.pdbx_strand_id
1 'polypeptide(L)'
;MATILPQGTRYQQLSQTGDESATRAPALTSVTYQSPHHFDAEIVQKNKYRGYLTAEIDEAWRSIGIETPAIRLFDEDLRRLNKSDTPDRPLHRLPKELGGGYLAMLEVFHLLHCLGSLRKAMDKEYYIKEWEGVGENAIRVHNG
;
A
#
# COMPACT_ATOMS: atom_id res chain seq x y z
N MET A 1 -25.54 -14.36 36.17
CA MET A 1 -24.37 -15.28 36.12
C MET A 1 -24.11 -15.59 34.66
N ALA A 2 -23.05 -15.02 34.08
CA ALA A 2 -22.71 -15.22 32.67
C ALA A 2 -21.72 -16.39 32.56
N THR A 3 -22.13 -17.43 31.85
CA THR A 3 -21.31 -18.61 31.58
C THR A 3 -20.27 -18.28 30.51
N ILE A 4 -18.99 -18.42 30.87
CA ILE A 4 -17.85 -18.26 29.97
C ILE A 4 -17.75 -19.51 29.09
N LEU A 5 -17.83 -19.35 27.77
CA LEU A 5 -17.60 -20.42 26.80
C LEU A 5 -16.08 -20.64 26.60
N PRO A 6 -15.61 -21.89 26.40
CA PRO A 6 -14.19 -22.19 26.30
C PRO A 6 -13.59 -21.72 24.96
N GLN A 7 -12.37 -21.17 25.04
CA GLN A 7 -11.63 -20.50 23.96
C GLN A 7 -11.08 -21.44 22.84
N GLY A 8 -11.58 -22.67 22.72
CA GLY A 8 -10.92 -23.69 21.88
C GLY A 8 -11.46 -23.88 20.47
N THR A 9 -12.75 -23.60 20.21
CA THR A 9 -13.42 -24.21 19.05
C THR A 9 -13.38 -23.36 17.77
N ARG A 10 -13.10 -22.04 17.87
CA ARG A 10 -13.17 -21.13 16.71
C ARG A 10 -11.89 -21.05 15.88
N TYR A 11 -10.75 -21.50 16.42
CA TYR A 11 -9.43 -21.28 15.80
C TYR A 11 -9.08 -22.28 14.70
N GLN A 12 -9.69 -23.46 14.66
CA GLN A 12 -9.39 -24.44 13.61
C GLN A 12 -10.06 -24.11 12.26
N GLN A 13 -11.14 -23.34 12.26
CA GLN A 13 -11.96 -23.16 11.06
C GLN A 13 -11.36 -22.15 10.05
N LEU A 14 -10.54 -21.20 10.50
CA LEU A 14 -9.88 -20.22 9.60
C LEU A 14 -8.69 -20.82 8.82
N SER A 15 -8.18 -21.98 9.23
CA SER A 15 -7.12 -22.67 8.48
C SER A 15 -7.64 -23.37 7.21
N GLN A 16 -8.96 -23.58 7.11
CA GLN A 16 -9.60 -24.27 6.00
C GLN A 16 -10.34 -23.34 5.02
N THR A 17 -10.58 -22.08 5.37
CA THR A 17 -11.39 -21.15 4.57
C THR A 17 -10.59 -20.15 3.74
N GLY A 18 -9.33 -20.46 3.43
CA GLY A 18 -8.55 -19.67 2.46
C GLY A 18 -9.06 -19.76 1.02
N ASP A 19 -10.12 -20.54 0.76
CA ASP A 19 -10.42 -21.07 -0.57
C ASP A 19 -11.69 -20.52 -1.25
N GLU A 20 -12.57 -19.76 -0.58
CA GLU A 20 -13.90 -19.50 -1.18
C GLU A 20 -14.21 -18.05 -1.62
N SER A 21 -13.31 -17.07 -1.46
CA SER A 21 -13.61 -15.72 -1.98
C SER A 21 -12.43 -14.89 -2.48
N ALA A 22 -11.19 -15.38 -2.39
CA ALA A 22 -10.04 -14.69 -2.93
C ALA A 22 -9.57 -15.43 -4.19
N THR A 23 -9.57 -14.74 -5.34
CA THR A 23 -8.85 -15.20 -6.53
C THR A 23 -7.48 -15.71 -6.10
N ARG A 24 -7.14 -16.98 -6.42
CA ARG A 24 -5.86 -17.59 -6.06
C ARG A 24 -4.71 -16.67 -6.44
N ALA A 25 -4.13 -16.00 -5.46
CA ALA A 25 -3.04 -15.07 -5.70
C ALA A 25 -1.78 -15.87 -6.04
N PRO A 26 -0.98 -15.48 -7.05
CA PRO A 26 0.27 -16.16 -7.38
C PRO A 26 1.24 -16.28 -6.19
N ALA A 27 1.17 -15.35 -5.23
CA ALA A 27 2.01 -15.33 -4.03
C ALA A 27 1.44 -16.15 -2.84
N LEU A 28 0.31 -16.85 -3.01
CA LEU A 28 -0.34 -17.56 -1.91
C LEU A 28 0.56 -18.65 -1.29
N THR A 29 1.41 -19.30 -2.09
CA THR A 29 2.37 -20.31 -1.62
C THR A 29 3.46 -19.74 -0.72
N SER A 30 3.66 -18.43 -0.73
CA SER A 30 4.65 -17.74 0.10
C SER A 30 4.07 -17.27 1.44
N VAL A 31 2.76 -17.43 1.65
CA VAL A 31 2.08 -17.02 2.88
C VAL A 31 2.24 -18.10 3.93
N THR A 32 2.89 -17.76 5.04
CA THR A 32 2.96 -18.64 6.22
C THR A 32 2.03 -18.09 7.29
N TYR A 33 1.09 -18.92 7.75
CA TYR A 33 0.22 -18.56 8.86
C TYR A 33 1.02 -18.56 10.17
N GLN A 34 0.96 -17.45 10.90
CA GLN A 34 1.45 -17.37 12.27
C GLN A 34 0.26 -17.40 13.23
N SER A 35 0.42 -18.06 14.38
CA SER A 35 -0.60 -18.04 15.43
C SER A 35 -0.93 -16.59 15.80
N PRO A 36 -2.22 -16.25 16.00
CA PRO A 36 -2.62 -14.91 16.41
C PRO A 36 -1.88 -14.52 17.68
N HIS A 37 -1.22 -13.36 17.66
CA HIS A 37 -0.57 -12.77 18.82
C HIS A 37 -1.11 -11.36 19.02
N HIS A 38 -1.05 -10.88 20.26
CA HIS A 38 -1.42 -9.51 20.56
C HIS A 38 -0.36 -8.58 20.00
N PHE A 39 -0.80 -7.59 19.23
CA PHE A 39 0.04 -6.48 18.82
C PHE A 39 -0.09 -5.38 19.86
N ASP A 40 1.05 -4.79 20.23
CA ASP A 40 1.05 -3.52 20.95
C ASP A 40 0.55 -2.44 19.98
N ALA A 41 -0.72 -2.08 20.13
CA ALA A 41 -1.44 -1.14 19.28
C ALA A 41 -1.79 0.15 20.04
N GLU A 42 -1.05 0.47 21.11
CA GLU A 42 -1.28 1.69 21.87
C GLU A 42 -1.10 2.93 20.98
N ILE A 43 -2.09 3.82 20.99
CA ILE A 43 -2.06 5.04 20.19
C ILE A 43 -0.87 5.92 20.59
N VAL A 44 -0.42 5.87 21.85
CA VAL A 44 0.70 6.66 22.38
C VAL A 44 2.05 5.95 22.29
N GLN A 45 2.10 4.76 21.68
CA GLN A 45 3.33 4.01 21.53
C GLN A 45 4.38 4.82 20.76
N LYS A 46 5.62 4.81 21.27
CA LYS A 46 6.79 5.41 20.61
C LYS A 46 7.44 4.39 19.69
N ASN A 47 7.72 4.79 18.46
CA ASN A 47 8.47 4.00 17.50
C ASN A 47 9.23 4.92 16.53
N LYS A 48 10.12 4.34 15.73
CA LYS A 48 10.98 5.07 14.78
C LYS A 48 10.24 5.77 13.63
N TYR A 49 8.94 5.52 13.44
CA TYR A 49 8.14 6.12 12.36
C TYR A 49 7.32 7.34 12.83
N ARG A 50 7.41 7.70 14.12
CA ARG A 50 6.61 8.75 14.76
C ARG A 50 7.49 9.77 15.46
N GLY A 51 7.00 11.00 15.57
CA GLY A 51 7.68 12.08 16.28
C GLY A 51 7.64 13.37 15.48
N TYR A 52 8.43 14.35 15.91
CA TYR A 52 8.70 15.55 15.15
C TYR A 52 9.44 15.18 13.86
N LEU A 53 9.21 15.92 12.77
CA LEU A 53 9.78 15.59 11.47
C LEU A 53 11.30 15.74 11.51
N THR A 54 11.99 14.65 11.20
CA THR A 54 13.45 14.58 11.15
C THR A 54 13.88 13.67 10.01
N ALA A 55 15.11 13.86 9.53
CA ALA A 55 15.71 13.00 8.50
C ALA A 55 15.75 11.51 8.91
N GLU A 56 15.85 11.21 10.21
CA GLU A 56 15.83 9.84 10.73
C GLU A 56 14.45 9.19 10.57
N ILE A 57 13.37 9.93 10.86
CA ILE A 57 12.00 9.44 10.64
C ILE A 57 11.73 9.30 9.14
N ASP A 58 12.19 10.23 8.32
CA ASP A 58 12.09 10.14 6.85
C ASP A 58 12.80 8.89 6.32
N GLU A 59 14.00 8.58 6.83
CA GLU A 59 14.72 7.34 6.52
C GLU A 59 13.95 6.09 6.98
N ALA A 60 13.38 6.11 8.19
CA ALA A 60 12.58 5.00 8.67
C ALA A 60 11.40 4.71 7.71
N TRP A 61 10.67 5.74 7.28
CA TRP A 61 9.60 5.60 6.29
C TRP A 61 10.11 5.11 4.92
N ARG A 62 11.27 5.60 4.45
CA ARG A 62 11.90 5.11 3.21
C ARG A 62 12.27 3.63 3.31
N SER A 63 12.75 3.17 4.46
CA SER A 63 13.13 1.77 4.69
C SER A 63 11.99 0.76 4.56
N ILE A 64 10.74 1.19 4.71
CA ILE A 64 9.55 0.34 4.51
C ILE A 64 8.89 0.53 3.15
N GLY A 65 9.53 1.29 2.25
CA GLY A 65 9.11 1.41 0.85
C GLY A 65 8.05 2.48 0.59
N ILE A 66 8.01 3.56 1.38
CA ILE A 66 7.07 4.68 1.13
C ILE A 66 7.27 5.36 -0.24
N GLU A 67 8.46 5.23 -0.83
CA GLU A 67 8.86 5.79 -2.12
C GLU A 67 8.95 4.71 -3.21
N THR A 68 8.31 3.55 -2.99
CA THR A 68 8.29 2.48 -3.99
C THR A 68 7.55 2.95 -5.25
N PRO A 69 8.19 2.96 -6.42
CA PRO A 69 7.55 3.46 -7.63
C PRO A 69 6.48 2.49 -8.15
N ALA A 70 5.57 3.02 -8.97
CA ALA A 70 4.68 2.20 -9.77
C ALA A 70 5.49 1.35 -10.77
N ILE A 71 4.98 0.16 -11.08
CA ILE A 71 5.50 -0.71 -12.13
C ILE A 71 4.78 -0.44 -13.44
N ARG A 72 5.50 -0.59 -14.55
CA ARG A 72 4.94 -0.48 -15.89
C ARG A 72 4.45 -1.85 -16.35
N LEU A 73 3.21 -1.90 -16.81
CA LEU A 73 2.61 -3.07 -17.46
C LEU A 73 2.35 -2.79 -18.94
N PHE A 74 2.37 -3.84 -19.75
CA PHE A 74 1.99 -3.80 -21.15
C PHE A 74 0.70 -4.60 -21.40
N ASP A 75 0.18 -4.53 -22.62
CA ASP A 75 -1.07 -5.23 -22.96
C ASP A 75 -0.99 -6.74 -22.71
N GLU A 76 0.19 -7.35 -22.85
CA GLU A 76 0.39 -8.76 -22.50
C GLU A 76 0.22 -9.04 -21.02
N ASP A 77 0.74 -8.17 -20.14
CA ASP A 77 0.59 -8.32 -18.70
C ASP A 77 -0.89 -8.20 -18.29
N LEU A 78 -1.62 -7.25 -18.89
CA LEU A 78 -3.05 -7.11 -18.64
C LEU A 78 -3.83 -8.36 -19.06
N ARG A 79 -3.50 -8.95 -20.22
CA ARG A 79 -4.08 -10.24 -20.65
C ARG A 79 -3.79 -11.35 -19.65
N ARG A 80 -2.55 -11.46 -19.15
CA ARG A 80 -2.16 -12.45 -18.14
C ARG A 80 -2.86 -12.24 -16.80
N LEU A 81 -3.17 -11.00 -16.45
CA LEU A 81 -3.88 -10.60 -15.23
C LEU A 81 -5.41 -10.65 -15.38
N ASN A 82 -5.93 -11.01 -16.56
CA ASN A 82 -7.35 -10.91 -16.90
C ASN A 82 -7.94 -9.51 -16.56
N LYS A 83 -7.19 -8.47 -16.94
CA LYS A 83 -7.57 -7.06 -16.80
C LYS A 83 -7.72 -6.45 -18.19
N SER A 84 -8.66 -5.51 -18.29
CA SER A 84 -8.91 -4.74 -19.51
C SER A 84 -9.09 -3.28 -19.15
N ASP A 85 -8.60 -2.41 -20.02
CA ASP A 85 -8.89 -0.98 -19.96
C ASP A 85 -10.20 -0.71 -20.69
N THR A 86 -11.23 -0.29 -19.97
CA THR A 86 -12.57 -0.06 -20.50
C THR A 86 -13.09 1.32 -20.13
N PRO A 87 -14.03 1.91 -20.87
CA PRO A 87 -14.56 3.24 -20.55
C PRO A 87 -15.19 3.34 -19.14
N ASP A 88 -15.79 2.26 -18.65
CA ASP A 88 -16.38 2.16 -17.30
C ASP A 88 -15.33 1.93 -16.20
N ARG A 89 -14.13 1.45 -16.56
CA ARG A 89 -13.03 1.19 -15.64
C ARG A 89 -11.68 1.53 -16.28
N PRO A 90 -11.42 2.83 -16.50
CA PRO A 90 -10.20 3.25 -17.17
C PRO A 90 -8.97 2.95 -16.31
N LEU A 91 -7.94 2.39 -16.93
CA LEU A 91 -6.62 2.18 -16.34
C LEU A 91 -5.73 3.38 -16.63
N HIS A 92 -4.78 3.63 -15.73
CA HIS A 92 -3.84 4.74 -15.90
C HIS A 92 -2.82 4.43 -16.99
N ARG A 93 -2.97 5.09 -18.15
CA ARG A 93 -2.07 4.94 -19.30
C ARG A 93 -0.91 5.91 -19.24
N LEU A 94 0.28 5.43 -19.57
CA LEU A 94 1.42 6.31 -19.81
C LEU A 94 1.30 6.98 -21.20
N PRO A 95 1.68 8.26 -21.32
CA PRO A 95 1.80 8.95 -22.60
C PRO A 95 2.70 8.17 -23.58
N LYS A 96 2.42 8.28 -24.89
CA LYS A 96 3.19 7.58 -25.93
C LYS A 96 4.63 8.08 -25.99
N GLU A 97 4.84 9.34 -25.67
CA GLU A 97 6.13 10.04 -25.63
C GLU A 97 7.02 9.47 -24.52
N LEU A 98 6.41 8.89 -23.47
CA LEU A 98 7.11 8.19 -22.38
C LEU A 98 7.19 6.67 -22.62
N GLY A 99 6.77 6.19 -23.80
CA GLY A 99 6.83 4.79 -24.25
C GLY A 99 5.53 3.97 -24.06
N GLY A 100 4.41 4.57 -23.64
CA GLY A 100 3.10 3.90 -23.55
C GLY A 100 2.94 2.85 -22.43
N GLY A 101 1.92 2.00 -22.51
CA GLY A 101 1.60 1.01 -21.46
C GLY A 101 0.80 1.59 -20.29
N TYR A 102 0.81 0.89 -19.16
CA TYR A 102 -0.04 1.15 -18.01
C TYR A 102 0.77 1.23 -16.72
N LEU A 103 0.35 2.08 -15.79
CA LEU A 103 0.89 2.07 -14.43
C LEU A 103 0.08 1.11 -13.57
N ALA A 104 0.81 0.30 -12.80
CA ALA A 104 0.25 -0.53 -11.75
C ALA A 104 1.10 -0.40 -10.48
N MET A 105 0.50 -0.71 -9.34
CA MET A 105 1.18 -0.71 -8.05
C MET A 105 0.57 -1.82 -7.18
N LEU A 106 1.38 -2.41 -6.29
CA LEU A 106 0.83 -3.25 -5.24
C LEU A 106 0.09 -2.38 -4.24
N GLU A 107 -1.09 -2.82 -3.81
CA GLU A 107 -1.98 -2.01 -2.95
C GLU A 107 -1.29 -1.54 -1.66
N VAL A 108 -0.39 -2.35 -1.08
CA VAL A 108 0.40 -1.95 0.08
C VAL A 108 1.21 -0.66 -0.16
N PHE A 109 1.80 -0.49 -1.34
CA PHE A 109 2.57 0.71 -1.67
C PHE A 109 1.67 1.89 -2.04
N HIS A 110 0.50 1.62 -2.63
CA HIS A 110 -0.50 2.66 -2.88
C HIS A 110 -1.02 3.27 -1.58
N LEU A 111 -1.29 2.44 -0.56
CA LEU A 111 -1.66 2.91 0.77
C LEU A 111 -0.53 3.69 1.45
N LEU A 112 0.72 3.20 1.38
CA LEU A 112 1.89 3.89 1.93
C LEU A 112 2.13 5.25 1.26
N HIS A 113 1.96 5.33 -0.05
CA HIS A 113 2.08 6.56 -0.82
C HIS A 113 1.11 7.64 -0.32
N CYS A 114 -0.18 7.30 -0.23
CA CYS A 114 -1.21 8.21 0.27
C CYS A 114 -0.95 8.64 1.73
N LEU A 115 -0.56 7.69 2.58
CA LEU A 115 -0.19 7.99 3.97
C LEU A 115 1.03 8.93 4.05
N GLY A 116 2.01 8.73 3.18
CA GLY A 116 3.18 9.59 3.03
C GLY A 116 2.81 11.00 2.60
N SER A 117 1.93 11.15 1.61
CA SER A 117 1.42 12.45 1.18
C SER A 117 0.70 13.18 2.32
N LEU A 118 -0.16 12.49 3.08
CA LEU A 118 -0.83 13.08 4.24
C LEU A 118 0.17 13.51 5.31
N ARG A 119 1.16 12.67 5.62
CA ARG A 119 2.22 13.00 6.59
C ARG A 119 2.98 14.26 6.18
N LYS A 120 3.38 14.36 4.91
CA LYS A 120 4.10 15.53 4.39
C LYS A 120 3.23 16.78 4.31
N ALA A 121 1.91 16.63 4.10
CA ALA A 121 0.96 17.74 4.10
C ALA A 121 0.79 18.42 5.46
N MET A 122 1.14 17.74 6.57
CA MET A 122 1.01 18.29 7.93
C MET A 122 2.06 19.36 8.28
N ASP A 123 3.17 19.42 7.55
CA ASP A 123 4.24 20.43 7.74
C ASP A 123 4.85 20.75 6.38
N LYS A 124 4.20 21.67 5.67
CA LYS A 124 4.58 21.99 4.30
C LYS A 124 5.93 22.67 4.26
N GLU A 125 6.25 23.48 5.27
CA GLU A 125 7.50 24.22 5.40
C GLU A 125 8.71 23.29 5.45
N TYR A 126 8.62 22.19 6.19
CA TYR A 126 9.66 21.18 6.23
C TYR A 126 9.85 20.50 4.87
N TYR A 127 8.77 20.21 4.15
CA TYR A 127 8.80 19.47 2.87
C TYR A 127 8.83 20.34 1.60
N ILE A 128 8.78 21.66 1.71
CA ILE A 128 8.63 22.56 0.54
C ILE A 128 9.76 22.38 -0.48
N LYS A 129 10.99 22.16 0.01
CA LYS A 129 12.17 21.92 -0.83
C LYS A 129 12.08 20.63 -1.65
N GLU A 130 11.41 19.61 -1.11
CA GLU A 130 11.17 18.37 -1.85
C GLU A 130 10.15 18.58 -2.96
N TRP A 131 9.20 19.48 -2.76
CA TRP A 131 8.12 19.78 -3.72
C TRP A 131 8.52 20.74 -4.83
N GLU A 132 9.47 21.65 -4.56
CA GLU A 132 10.04 22.56 -5.55
C GLU A 132 10.73 21.82 -6.71
N GLY A 133 11.27 20.61 -6.46
CA GLY A 133 11.99 19.82 -7.46
C GLY A 133 11.13 18.92 -8.37
N VAL A 134 9.85 18.72 -8.05
CA VAL A 134 9.00 17.69 -8.73
C VAL A 134 8.19 18.25 -9.91
N GLY A 135 8.22 19.58 -10.11
CA GLY A 135 7.51 20.28 -11.17
C GLY A 135 5.98 20.27 -11.02
N GLU A 136 5.29 21.18 -11.71
CA GLU A 136 3.83 21.34 -11.67
C GLU A 136 3.04 20.05 -12.00
N ASN A 137 3.67 19.10 -12.70
CA ASN A 137 3.04 17.86 -13.14
C ASN A 137 2.90 16.81 -12.03
N ALA A 138 3.78 16.79 -11.03
CA ALA A 138 3.60 15.92 -9.86
C ALA A 138 2.49 16.45 -8.94
N ILE A 139 2.29 17.77 -8.92
CA ILE A 139 1.23 18.44 -8.14
C ILE A 139 -0.17 18.02 -8.65
N ARG A 140 -0.33 17.77 -9.95
CA ARG A 140 -1.61 17.32 -10.54
C ARG A 140 -2.03 15.91 -10.16
N VAL A 141 -1.09 15.00 -9.88
CA VAL A 141 -1.44 13.62 -9.46
C VAL A 141 -1.90 13.59 -8.00
N HIS A 142 -1.51 14.59 -7.21
CA HIS A 142 -1.73 14.62 -5.76
C HIS A 142 -2.87 15.53 -5.28
N ASN A 143 -3.36 16.45 -6.10
CA ASN A 143 -4.37 17.44 -5.68
C ASN A 143 -5.78 17.22 -6.24
N GLY A 144 -6.01 16.18 -7.05
CA GLY A 144 -7.31 15.95 -7.70
C GLY A 144 -7.56 16.87 -8.89
#